data_AF-A0A0E3VMU1-F1
#
_entry.id   AF-A0A0E3VMU1-F1
#
_cell.length_a   1.000
_cell.length_b   1.000
_cell.length_c   1.000
_cell.angle_alpha   90.00
_cell.angle_beta   90.00
_cell.angle_gamma   90.00
#
_symmetry.space_group_name_H-M   'P 1'
#
loop_
_entity.id
_entity.type
_entity.pdbx_description
1 polymer ?
#
loop_
_entity_poly.entity_id
_entity_poly.type
_entity_poly.pdbx_seq_one_letter_code
_entity_poly.pdbx_strand_id
1 'polypeptide(L)'
;NEKENFLTSEAAMKYFITQAIASMIILFSILVSLIINESMGMMISPLEIIFSSALLTKMGAAPFHFWFPEVIESLTWFNVFLILTWQKLAPLVLIMYNLNSPIFLMSIILVSLVISGLKSWNQTSVKKILAFSSINHIGWMLSILMLNQSLWIFYFL
;
A
#
# COMPACT_ATOMS: atom_id res chain seq x y z
N ASN A 1 -25.69 15.27 -6.54
CA ASN A 1 -25.17 15.46 -7.92
C ASN A 1 -23.96 16.39 -7.96
N GLU A 2 -24.06 17.72 -7.84
CA GLU A 2 -22.85 18.58 -7.94
C GLU A 2 -21.85 18.39 -6.80
N LYS A 3 -22.31 18.35 -5.53
CA LYS A 3 -21.43 18.06 -4.38
C LYS A 3 -20.78 16.68 -4.44
N GLU A 4 -21.46 15.69 -5.02
CA GLU A 4 -20.88 14.35 -5.25
C GLU A 4 -19.79 14.39 -6.33
N ASN A 5 -19.96 15.21 -7.37
CA ASN A 5 -18.94 15.42 -8.39
C ASN A 5 -17.70 16.14 -7.85
N PHE A 6 -17.88 17.10 -6.92
CA PHE A 6 -16.74 17.75 -6.26
C PHE A 6 -15.98 16.79 -5.35
N LEU A 7 -16.67 16.00 -4.52
CA LEU A 7 -16.01 15.03 -3.63
C LEU A 7 -15.30 13.92 -4.42
N THR A 8 -15.90 13.44 -5.50
CA THR A 8 -15.29 12.42 -6.36
C THR A 8 -14.10 12.96 -7.15
N SER A 9 -14.14 14.22 -7.61
CA SER A 9 -12.99 14.85 -8.28
C SER A 9 -11.84 15.13 -7.30
N GLU A 10 -12.11 15.55 -6.07
CA GLU A 10 -11.08 15.68 -5.02
C GLU A 10 -10.43 14.32 -4.71
N ALA A 11 -11.24 13.26 -4.58
CA ALA A 11 -10.75 11.90 -4.36
C ALA A 11 -9.84 11.42 -5.49
N ALA A 12 -10.25 11.67 -6.75
CA ALA A 12 -9.48 11.33 -7.93
C ALA A 12 -8.13 12.08 -7.95
N MET A 13 -8.11 13.36 -7.57
CA MET A 13 -6.88 14.14 -7.47
C MET A 13 -5.96 13.63 -6.36
N LYS A 14 -6.50 13.32 -5.17
CA LYS A 14 -5.72 12.73 -4.06
C LYS A 14 -5.10 11.38 -4.46
N TYR A 15 -5.90 10.52 -5.08
CA TYR A 15 -5.42 9.23 -5.60
C TYR A 15 -4.33 9.43 -6.66
N PHE A 16 -4.58 10.28 -7.65
CA PHE A 16 -3.64 10.51 -8.75
C PHE A 16 -2.30 11.02 -8.24
N ILE A 17 -2.28 12.06 -7.41
CA ILE A 17 -1.05 12.68 -6.90
C ILE A 17 -0.25 11.67 -6.08
N THR A 18 -0.90 10.95 -5.17
CA THR A 18 -0.21 9.98 -4.30
C THR A 18 0.38 8.82 -5.08
N GLN A 19 -0.36 8.27 -6.04
CA GLN A 19 0.10 7.16 -6.87
C GLN A 19 1.17 7.59 -7.88
N ALA A 20 1.07 8.81 -8.42
CA ALA A 20 2.08 9.38 -9.31
C ALA A 20 3.41 9.57 -8.58
N ILE A 21 3.41 10.17 -7.39
CA ILE A 21 4.62 10.34 -6.56
C ILE A 21 5.23 8.97 -6.23
N ALA A 22 4.40 8.00 -5.81
CA ALA A 22 4.87 6.64 -5.53
C ALA A 22 5.54 6.00 -6.77
N SER A 23 4.97 6.18 -7.96
CA SER A 23 5.57 5.67 -9.20
C SER A 23 6.90 6.34 -9.56
N MET A 24 7.05 7.64 -9.29
CA MET A 24 8.30 8.35 -9.49
C MET A 24 9.39 7.86 -8.54
N ILE A 25 9.04 7.58 -7.27
CA ILE A 25 10.00 7.02 -6.30
C ILE A 25 10.43 5.60 -6.69
N ILE A 26 9.50 4.77 -7.18
CA ILE A 26 9.81 3.44 -7.71
C ILE A 26 10.83 3.57 -8.85
N LEU A 27 10.53 4.40 -9.85
CA LEU A 27 11.41 4.61 -10.99
C LEU A 27 12.78 5.15 -10.57
N PHE A 28 12.81 6.11 -9.64
CA PHE A 28 14.05 6.63 -9.08
C PHE A 28 14.90 5.53 -8.43
N SER A 29 14.31 4.69 -7.57
CA SER A 29 15.06 3.61 -6.90
C SER A 29 15.65 2.59 -7.89
N ILE A 30 14.94 2.27 -8.97
CA ILE A 30 15.41 1.33 -10.02
C ILE A 30 16.55 1.96 -10.83
N LEU A 31 16.43 3.23 -11.20
CA LEU A 31 17.51 3.92 -11.94
C LEU A 31 18.78 4.01 -11.11
N VAL A 32 18.66 4.36 -9.83
CA VAL A 32 19.84 4.43 -8.95
C VAL A 32 20.44 3.05 -8.71
N SER A 33 19.62 1.99 -8.54
CA SER A 33 20.16 0.63 -8.40
C SER A 33 20.92 0.16 -9.63
N LEU A 34 20.45 0.52 -10.83
CA LEU A 34 21.12 0.20 -12.10
C LEU A 34 22.47 0.89 -12.23
N ILE A 35 22.56 2.15 -11.80
CA ILE A 35 23.81 2.92 -11.84
C ILE A 35 24.85 2.31 -10.88
N ILE A 36 24.43 1.75 -9.74
CA ILE A 36 25.34 1.24 -8.71
C ILE A 36 25.76 -0.21 -8.98
N ASN A 37 24.81 -1.11 -9.27
CA ASN A 37 25.06 -2.55 -9.31
C ASN A 37 25.24 -3.12 -10.72
N GLU A 38 25.15 -2.27 -11.77
CA GLU A 38 25.25 -2.59 -13.21
C GLU A 38 24.29 -3.71 -13.71
N SER A 39 23.47 -4.29 -12.82
CA SER A 39 22.61 -5.43 -13.06
C SER A 39 21.27 -5.27 -12.34
N MET A 40 20.22 -5.84 -12.93
CA MET A 40 18.86 -5.93 -12.34
C MET A 40 18.80 -7.02 -11.25
N GLY A 41 19.80 -7.08 -10.38
CA GLY A 41 19.82 -7.96 -9.24
C GLY A 41 18.91 -7.46 -8.12
N MET A 42 18.91 -8.20 -7.01
CA MET A 42 18.22 -7.74 -5.79
C MET A 42 18.76 -6.39 -5.34
N MET A 43 17.85 -5.48 -4.99
CA MET A 43 18.24 -4.20 -4.41
C MET A 43 18.88 -4.41 -3.03
N ILE A 44 19.91 -3.62 -2.75
CA ILE A 44 20.61 -3.59 -1.47
C ILE A 44 20.11 -2.37 -0.69
N SER A 45 20.08 -2.47 0.65
CA SER A 45 19.81 -1.33 1.52
C SER A 45 20.80 -0.19 1.23
N PRO A 46 20.35 1.08 1.10
CA PRO A 46 19.04 1.62 1.47
C PRO A 46 17.98 1.68 0.34
N LEU A 47 18.35 1.36 -0.90
CA LEU A 47 17.45 1.53 -2.07
C LEU A 47 16.20 0.65 -1.99
N GLU A 48 16.34 -0.56 -1.45
CA GLU A 48 15.23 -1.46 -1.21
C GLU A 48 14.18 -0.86 -0.26
N ILE A 49 14.59 -0.12 0.78
CA ILE A 49 13.68 0.55 1.71
C ILE A 49 12.91 1.66 0.99
N ILE A 50 13.58 2.40 0.11
CA ILE A 50 12.94 3.45 -0.71
C ILE A 50 11.93 2.81 -1.66
N PHE A 51 12.31 1.74 -2.37
CA PHE A 51 11.45 1.00 -3.28
C PHE A 51 10.22 0.41 -2.55
N SER A 52 10.43 -0.29 -1.44
CA SER A 52 9.35 -0.90 -0.65
C SER A 52 8.44 0.15 -0.01
N SER A 53 8.97 1.27 0.49
CA SER A 53 8.14 2.38 0.98
C SER A 53 7.20 2.92 -0.09
N ALA A 54 7.66 3.03 -1.34
CA ALA A 54 6.84 3.46 -2.46
C ALA A 54 5.80 2.42 -2.88
N LEU A 55 6.06 1.13 -2.75
CA LEU A 55 5.04 0.10 -2.97
C LEU A 55 3.98 0.09 -1.86
N LEU A 56 4.40 0.34 -0.62
CA LEU A 56 3.50 0.41 0.53
C LEU A 56 2.62 1.66 0.50
N THR A 57 3.12 2.79 -0.01
CA THR A 57 2.27 3.97 -0.28
C THR A 57 1.22 3.64 -1.33
N LYS A 58 1.56 2.90 -2.41
CA LYS A 58 0.58 2.46 -3.42
C LYS A 58 -0.53 1.59 -2.84
N MET A 59 -0.22 0.71 -1.88
CA MET A 59 -1.20 -0.14 -1.21
C MET A 59 -2.02 0.56 -0.11
N GLY A 60 -1.58 1.74 0.34
CA GLY A 60 -2.17 2.40 1.50
C GLY A 60 -1.82 1.75 2.84
N ALA A 61 -0.67 1.06 2.94
CA ALA A 61 -0.19 0.52 4.21
C ALA A 61 0.24 1.63 5.17
N ALA A 62 0.13 1.41 6.48
CA ALA A 62 0.59 2.40 7.45
C ALA A 62 2.13 2.40 7.56
N PRO A 63 2.80 3.55 7.77
CA PRO A 63 2.27 4.89 8.07
C PRO A 63 1.80 5.72 6.86
N PHE A 64 1.85 5.17 5.65
CA PHE A 64 1.52 5.85 4.39
C PHE A 64 0.01 5.83 4.05
N HIS A 65 -0.84 5.46 5.01
CA HIS A 65 -2.26 5.18 4.81
C HIS A 65 -3.16 6.42 4.73
N PHE A 66 -2.65 7.64 4.95
CA PHE A 66 -3.53 8.81 5.14
C PHE A 66 -4.45 9.12 3.96
N TRP A 67 -3.96 8.94 2.73
CA TRP A 67 -4.77 9.17 1.53
C TRP A 67 -5.91 8.17 1.38
N PHE A 68 -5.77 6.98 1.95
CA PHE A 68 -6.55 5.81 1.57
C PHE A 68 -7.99 5.82 2.14
N PRO A 69 -8.24 6.06 3.45
CA PRO A 69 -9.60 6.17 3.97
C PRO A 69 -10.42 7.33 3.38
N GLU A 70 -9.77 8.47 3.09
CA GLU A 70 -10.45 9.65 2.53
C GLU A 70 -10.89 9.42 1.08
N VAL A 71 -10.03 8.80 0.27
CA VAL A 71 -10.35 8.44 -1.11
C VAL A 71 -11.44 7.37 -1.16
N ILE A 72 -11.39 6.36 -0.28
CA ILE A 72 -12.40 5.29 -0.28
C ILE A 72 -13.79 5.82 0.06
N GLU A 73 -13.93 6.77 0.99
CA GLU A 73 -15.24 7.28 1.40
C GLU A 73 -16.00 7.96 0.26
N SER A 74 -15.27 8.68 -0.60
CA SER A 74 -15.78 9.52 -1.67
C SER A 74 -16.00 8.79 -3.00
N LEU A 75 -15.53 7.55 -3.14
CA LEU A 75 -15.67 6.75 -4.36
C LEU A 75 -16.97 5.95 -4.44
N THR A 76 -17.36 5.53 -5.65
CA THR A 76 -18.44 4.57 -5.87
C THR A 76 -18.05 3.18 -5.37
N TRP A 77 -19.04 2.34 -5.02
CA TRP A 77 -18.79 1.00 -4.48
C TRP A 77 -17.95 0.11 -5.40
N PHE A 78 -18.15 0.18 -6.71
CA PHE A 78 -17.35 -0.57 -7.68
C PHE A 78 -15.87 -0.15 -7.64
N ASN A 79 -15.59 1.15 -7.56
CA ASN A 79 -14.23 1.66 -7.47
C ASN A 79 -13.58 1.31 -6.12
N VAL A 80 -14.36 1.33 -5.03
CA VAL A 80 -13.90 0.86 -3.72
C VAL A 80 -13.50 -0.61 -3.78
N PHE A 81 -14.33 -1.47 -4.39
CA PHE A 81 -14.01 -2.88 -4.57
C PHE A 81 -12.69 -3.08 -5.34
N LEU A 82 -12.51 -2.39 -6.46
CA LEU A 82 -11.28 -2.47 -7.27
C LEU A 82 -10.03 -2.02 -6.51
N ILE A 83 -10.12 -0.94 -5.72
CA ILE A 83 -8.99 -0.44 -4.93
C ILE A 83 -8.65 -1.38 -3.78
N LEU A 84 -9.66 -1.95 -3.12
CA LEU A 84 -9.45 -2.85 -1.98
C LEU A 84 -8.84 -4.20 -2.39
N THR A 85 -9.11 -4.66 -3.62
CA THR A 85 -8.70 -5.98 -4.12
C THR A 85 -7.64 -5.88 -5.22
N TRP A 86 -8.06 -5.52 -6.44
CA TRP A 86 -7.25 -5.62 -7.65
C TRP A 86 -5.97 -4.79 -7.59
N GLN A 87 -6.04 -3.57 -7.07
CA GLN A 87 -4.88 -2.66 -7.00
C GLN A 87 -3.80 -3.11 -6.00
N LYS A 88 -4.11 -4.05 -5.09
CA LYS A 88 -3.13 -4.54 -4.10
C LYS A 88 -2.21 -5.63 -4.65
N LEU A 89 -2.63 -6.36 -5.69
CA LEU A 89 -1.91 -7.53 -6.21
C LEU A 89 -0.52 -7.18 -6.75
N ALA A 90 -0.43 -6.22 -7.68
CA ALA A 90 0.85 -5.90 -8.33
C ALA A 90 1.90 -5.37 -7.33
N PRO A 91 1.57 -4.44 -6.41
CA PRO A 91 2.55 -4.02 -5.40
C PRO A 91 3.01 -5.16 -4.49
N LEU A 92 2.16 -6.16 -4.17
CA LEU A 92 2.50 -7.23 -3.22
C LEU A 92 3.43 -8.26 -3.86
N VAL A 93 3.20 -8.57 -5.14
CA VAL A 93 4.11 -9.38 -5.95
C VAL A 93 5.49 -8.71 -6.04
N LEU A 94 5.56 -7.39 -6.22
CA LEU A 94 6.84 -6.68 -6.30
C LEU A 94 7.59 -6.65 -4.97
N ILE A 95 6.88 -6.56 -3.84
CA ILE A 95 7.49 -6.69 -2.50
C ILE A 95 8.03 -8.11 -2.31
N MET A 96 7.29 -9.14 -2.73
CA MET A 96 7.69 -10.55 -2.61
C MET A 96 9.06 -10.85 -3.24
N TYR A 97 9.39 -10.23 -4.37
CA TYR A 97 10.68 -10.43 -5.05
C TYR A 97 11.85 -9.65 -4.42
N ASN A 98 11.59 -8.63 -3.61
CA ASN A 98 12.61 -7.73 -3.05
C ASN A 98 12.52 -7.68 -1.51
N LEU A 99 12.78 -8.83 -0.85
CA LEU A 99 12.69 -9.00 0.61
C LEU A 99 14.06 -9.13 1.27
N ASN A 100 14.81 -8.05 1.35
CA ASN A 100 16.13 -8.03 2.01
C ASN A 100 16.15 -7.17 3.29
N SER A 101 15.07 -6.45 3.62
CA SER A 101 14.96 -5.55 4.78
C SER A 101 13.89 -5.96 5.81
N PRO A 102 14.06 -7.09 6.55
CA PRO A 102 13.04 -7.64 7.43
C PRO A 102 12.65 -6.72 8.59
N ILE A 103 13.60 -5.96 9.14
CA ILE A 103 13.36 -5.02 10.25
C ILE A 103 12.39 -3.91 9.81
N PHE A 104 12.56 -3.39 8.59
CA PHE A 104 11.69 -2.37 8.04
C PHE A 104 10.26 -2.90 7.88
N LEU A 105 10.10 -4.07 7.24
CA LEU A 105 8.80 -4.69 7.05
C LEU A 105 8.11 -5.06 8.36
N MET A 106 8.86 -5.50 9.38
CA MET A 106 8.32 -5.74 10.72
C MET A 106 7.77 -4.46 11.37
N SER A 107 8.47 -3.33 11.21
CA SER A 107 7.99 -2.04 11.72
C SER A 107 6.66 -1.63 11.06
N ILE A 108 6.51 -1.85 9.75
CA ILE A 108 5.28 -1.57 8.99
C ILE A 108 4.14 -2.48 9.43
N ILE A 109 4.40 -3.76 9.64
CA ILE A 109 3.42 -4.71 10.14
C ILE A 109 2.86 -4.21 11.48
N LEU A 110 3.71 -3.94 12.46
CA LEU A 110 3.28 -3.46 13.77
C LEU A 110 2.49 -2.15 13.68
N VAL A 111 2.98 -1.18 12.92
CA VAL A 111 2.31 0.13 12.76
C VAL A 111 0.95 -0.03 12.06
N SER A 112 0.84 -0.92 11.05
CA SER A 112 -0.41 -1.19 10.34
C SER A 112 -1.48 -1.83 11.23
N LEU A 113 -1.10 -2.81 12.07
CA LEU A 113 -1.99 -3.48 13.01
C LEU A 113 -2.47 -2.49 14.09
N VAL A 114 -1.57 -1.67 14.65
CA VAL A 114 -1.92 -0.69 15.70
C VAL A 114 -2.83 0.41 15.13
N ILE A 115 -2.48 0.99 13.98
CA ILE A 115 -3.25 2.11 13.42
C ILE A 115 -4.62 1.65 12.94
N SER A 116 -4.71 0.49 12.31
CA SER A 116 -6.02 -0.06 11.87
C SER A 116 -6.92 -0.37 13.07
N GLY A 117 -6.38 -1.01 14.12
CA GLY A 117 -7.11 -1.30 15.35
C GLY A 117 -7.68 -0.03 15.99
N LEU A 118 -6.82 0.94 16.29
CA LEU A 118 -7.23 2.19 16.96
C LEU A 118 -8.19 3.03 16.12
N LYS A 119 -7.91 3.20 14.82
CA LYS A 119 -8.72 4.09 13.97
C LYS A 119 -10.04 3.50 13.52
N SER A 120 -10.19 2.17 13.50
CA SER A 120 -11.44 1.50 13.10
C SER A 120 -12.55 1.63 14.15
N TRP A 121 -12.21 1.70 15.43
CA TRP A 121 -13.18 1.66 16.54
C TRP A 121 -14.20 2.80 16.53
N ASN A 122 -13.81 3.98 16.05
CA ASN A 122 -14.65 5.18 16.10
C ASN A 122 -15.10 5.67 14.72
N GLN A 123 -15.17 4.78 13.72
CA GLN A 123 -15.68 5.13 12.39
C GLN A 123 -17.14 4.72 12.25
N THR A 124 -17.96 5.64 11.74
CA THR A 124 -19.38 5.38 11.45
C THR A 124 -19.61 5.00 9.98
N SER A 125 -18.74 5.41 9.05
CA SER A 125 -18.91 5.10 7.64
C SER A 125 -18.34 3.71 7.30
N VAL A 126 -19.18 2.86 6.71
CA VAL A 126 -18.82 1.48 6.30
C VAL A 126 -17.58 1.47 5.41
N LYS A 127 -17.47 2.44 4.50
CA LYS A 127 -16.32 2.60 3.61
C LYS A 127 -15.00 2.84 4.37
N LYS A 128 -15.00 3.67 5.41
CA LYS A 128 -13.80 3.87 6.25
C LYS A 128 -13.47 2.64 7.10
N ILE A 129 -14.48 1.93 7.60
CA ILE A 129 -14.29 0.65 8.31
C ILE A 129 -13.61 -0.36 7.37
N LEU A 130 -14.07 -0.46 6.12
CA LEU A 130 -13.45 -1.31 5.10
C LEU A 130 -12.02 -0.84 4.77
N ALA A 131 -11.76 0.46 4.69
CA ALA A 131 -10.41 0.97 4.50
C ALA A 131 -9.47 0.51 5.63
N PHE A 132 -9.84 0.74 6.91
CA PHE A 132 -9.00 0.36 8.05
C PHE A 132 -8.85 -1.15 8.23
N SER A 133 -9.90 -1.95 8.03
CA SER A 133 -9.76 -3.42 8.01
C SER A 133 -8.82 -3.88 6.91
N SER A 134 -8.85 -3.24 5.73
CA SER A 134 -7.92 -3.60 4.66
C SER A 134 -6.45 -3.22 4.96
N ILE A 135 -6.20 -2.20 5.80
CA ILE A 135 -4.86 -1.87 6.33
C ILE A 135 -4.40 -2.98 7.30
N ASN A 136 -5.32 -3.49 8.13
CA ASN A 136 -5.05 -4.63 9.01
C ASN A 136 -4.69 -5.89 8.21
N HIS A 137 -5.47 -6.22 7.17
CA HIS A 137 -5.18 -7.36 6.29
C HIS A 137 -3.84 -7.21 5.55
N ILE A 138 -3.41 -6.00 5.18
CA ILE A 138 -2.06 -5.78 4.64
C ILE A 138 -0.99 -6.16 5.66
N GLY A 139 -1.15 -5.80 6.94
CA GLY A 139 -0.22 -6.20 7.99
C GLY A 139 -0.05 -7.72 8.09
N TRP A 140 -1.16 -8.46 8.05
CA TRP A 140 -1.13 -9.94 8.05
C TRP A 140 -0.57 -10.54 6.76
N MET A 141 -0.88 -9.98 5.59
CA MET A 141 -0.28 -10.43 4.33
C MET A 141 1.24 -10.26 4.35
N LEU A 142 1.73 -9.10 4.84
CA LEU A 142 3.16 -8.83 4.96
C LEU A 142 3.83 -9.77 5.98
N SER A 143 3.15 -10.12 7.08
CA SER A 143 3.71 -11.06 8.07
C SER A 143 3.81 -12.48 7.53
N ILE A 144 2.83 -12.95 6.76
CA ILE A 144 2.89 -14.25 6.08
C ILE A 144 3.99 -14.24 5.01
N LEU A 145 4.11 -13.14 4.25
CA LEU A 145 5.10 -12.98 3.20
C LEU A 145 6.55 -13.02 3.74
N MET A 146 6.79 -12.55 4.97
CA MET A 146 8.07 -12.73 5.67
C MET A 146 8.40 -14.20 5.98
N LEU A 147 7.40 -15.02 6.26
CA LEU A 147 7.58 -16.44 6.59
C LEU A 147 7.73 -17.29 5.33
N ASN A 148 6.88 -17.05 4.33
CA ASN A 148 6.90 -17.75 3.07
C ASN A 148 6.29 -16.87 1.95
N GLN A 149 7.09 -16.66 0.91
CA GLN A 149 6.75 -15.81 -0.23
C GLN A 149 5.47 -16.21 -0.96
N SER A 150 5.09 -17.49 -0.98
CA SER A 150 3.90 -17.93 -1.75
C SER A 150 2.61 -17.96 -0.92
N LEU A 151 2.70 -18.00 0.41
CA LEU A 151 1.54 -18.26 1.26
C LEU A 151 0.56 -17.09 1.37
N TRP A 152 1.01 -15.86 1.12
CA TRP A 152 0.14 -14.69 1.22
C TRP A 152 -1.00 -14.72 0.19
N ILE A 153 -0.81 -15.38 -0.96
CA ILE A 153 -1.83 -15.50 -2.00
C ILE A 153 -3.03 -16.31 -1.50
N PHE A 154 -2.78 -17.37 -0.71
CA PHE A 154 -3.87 -18.15 -0.08
C PHE A 154 -4.65 -17.35 0.95
N TYR A 155 -4.02 -16.36 1.58
CA TYR A 155 -4.73 -15.47 2.50
C TYR A 155 -5.52 -14.38 1.77
N PHE A 156 -5.07 -13.99 0.57
CA PHE A 156 -5.72 -12.95 -0.23
C PHE A 156 -6.99 -13.45 -0.94
N LEU A 157 -7.00 -14.73 -1.35
CA LEU A 157 -8.13 -15.41 -1.99
C LEU A 157 -9.23 -15.78 -0.98
#